data_AF-A0A7L4WCN0-F1
#
_entry.id   AF-A0A7L4WCN0-F1
#
_cell.length_a   1.000
_cell.length_b   1.000
_cell.length_c   1.000
_cell.angle_alpha   90.00
_cell.angle_beta   90.00
_cell.angle_gamma   90.00
#
_symmetry.space_group_name_H-M   'P 1'
#
loop_
_entity.id
_entity.type
_entity.pdbx_description
1 polymer ?
#
loop_
_entity_poly.entity_id
_entity_poly.type
_entity_poly.pdbx_seq_one_letter_code
_entity_poly.pdbx_strand_id
1 'polypeptide(L)'
;MDIARELLRERYFSNLKQSTDLFVGIELEFPIVNLSGTAVEFQVVFSLFSELVEKLPLSIEKTDNNGQAIQLVSDENEDRILFEVGYNTLEFAFDKALTISEVDKRFNCYMTIIQPFLSSHHHLLTGMGVNPFWDKNDNRPVASQRYEMLMAYLKMGDSGET
;
A
#
# COMPACT_ATOMS: atom_id res chain seq x y z
N MET A 1 -15.97 -32.27 10.20
CA MET A 1 -16.62 -31.07 9.64
C MET A 1 -16.83 -29.98 10.69
N ASP A 2 -16.90 -30.32 11.98
CA ASP A 2 -17.24 -29.37 13.04
C ASP A 2 -16.09 -28.41 13.42
N ILE A 3 -14.84 -28.89 13.45
CA ILE A 3 -13.67 -28.07 13.82
C ILE A 3 -13.48 -26.88 12.86
N ALA A 4 -13.59 -27.10 11.55
CA ALA A 4 -13.44 -26.01 10.57
C ALA A 4 -14.52 -24.93 10.74
N ARG A 5 -15.77 -25.34 11.02
CA ARG A 5 -16.87 -24.41 11.30
C ARG A 5 -16.66 -23.65 12.61
N GLU A 6 -16.16 -24.32 13.64
CA GLU A 6 -15.86 -23.69 14.93
C GLU A 6 -14.71 -22.69 14.81
N LEU A 7 -13.64 -23.02 14.09
CA LEU A 7 -12.53 -22.09 13.83
C LEU A 7 -12.98 -20.85 13.06
N LEU A 8 -13.83 -21.03 12.04
CA LEU A 8 -14.42 -19.89 11.32
C LEU A 8 -15.32 -19.07 12.26
N ARG A 9 -16.16 -19.73 13.07
CA ARG A 9 -17.03 -19.03 14.03
C ARG A 9 -16.19 -18.23 15.02
N GLU A 10 -15.15 -18.82 15.60
CA GLU A 10 -14.26 -18.12 16.51
C GLU A 10 -13.60 -16.91 15.81
N ARG A 11 -13.02 -17.10 14.62
CA ARG A 11 -12.37 -16.03 13.85
C ARG A 11 -13.28 -14.83 13.57
N TYR A 12 -14.55 -15.09 13.20
CA TYR A 12 -15.49 -14.03 12.81
C TYR A 12 -16.26 -13.42 13.98
N PHE A 13 -16.63 -14.19 15.01
CA PHE A 13 -17.48 -13.71 16.09
C PHE A 13 -16.70 -13.20 17.31
N SER A 14 -15.45 -13.64 17.54
CA SER A 14 -14.63 -13.16 18.68
C SER A 14 -14.31 -11.67 18.64
N ASN A 15 -14.26 -11.09 17.44
CA ASN A 15 -13.92 -9.68 17.22
C ASN A 15 -15.14 -8.74 17.25
N LEU A 16 -16.35 -9.27 17.42
CA LEU A 16 -17.55 -8.45 17.58
C LEU A 16 -17.49 -7.75 18.94
N LYS A 17 -17.28 -6.43 18.91
CA LYS A 17 -17.17 -5.62 20.13
C LYS A 17 -18.54 -5.48 20.81
N GLN A 18 -18.54 -5.61 22.13
CA GLN A 18 -19.68 -5.21 22.96
C GLN A 18 -19.63 -3.72 23.34
N SER A 19 -18.47 -3.06 23.20
CA SER A 19 -18.32 -1.65 23.55
C SER A 19 -18.92 -0.73 22.49
N THR A 20 -19.33 0.47 22.92
CA THR A 20 -19.85 1.53 22.06
C THR A 20 -18.75 2.45 21.50
N ASP A 21 -17.48 2.11 21.72
CA ASP A 21 -16.36 2.93 21.26
C ASP A 21 -16.31 2.93 19.74
N LEU A 22 -16.48 4.11 19.15
CA LEU A 22 -16.45 4.29 17.72
C LEU A 22 -15.05 4.74 17.29
N PHE A 23 -14.50 4.03 16.33
CA PHE A 23 -13.24 4.39 15.68
C PHE A 23 -13.47 4.50 14.16
N VAL A 24 -12.57 5.22 13.50
CA VAL A 24 -12.50 5.31 12.04
C VAL A 24 -11.22 4.62 11.59
N GLY A 25 -11.34 3.67 10.66
CA GLY A 25 -10.22 3.16 9.87
C GLY A 25 -10.26 3.81 8.49
N ILE A 26 -9.11 4.25 8.00
CA ILE A 26 -8.99 4.91 6.69
C ILE A 26 -7.85 4.23 5.93
N GLU A 27 -8.11 3.92 4.66
CA GLU A 27 -7.13 3.42 3.70
C GLU A 27 -7.18 4.33 2.47
N LEU A 28 -6.03 4.73 1.94
CA LEU A 28 -5.91 5.61 0.79
C LEU A 28 -4.88 5.09 -0.19
N GLU A 29 -5.25 4.97 -1.46
CA GLU A 29 -4.36 4.55 -2.55
C GLU A 29 -4.11 5.70 -3.53
N PHE A 30 -2.85 5.93 -3.85
CA PHE A 30 -2.44 7.01 -4.73
C PHE A 30 -1.46 6.54 -5.81
N PRO A 31 -1.76 6.77 -7.09
CA PRO A 31 -0.82 6.53 -8.16
C PRO A 31 0.37 7.50 -8.10
N ILE A 32 1.57 6.95 -8.20
CA ILE A 32 2.79 7.70 -8.51
C ILE A 32 2.87 7.86 -10.03
N VAL A 33 3.16 9.06 -10.52
CA VAL A 33 3.36 9.36 -11.94
C VAL A 33 4.72 9.97 -12.19
N ASN A 34 5.32 9.67 -13.34
CA ASN A 34 6.43 10.45 -13.86
C ASN A 34 5.87 11.68 -14.60
N LEU A 35 6.37 12.87 -14.29
CA LEU A 35 5.85 14.13 -14.83
C LEU A 35 6.14 14.31 -16.33
N SER A 36 7.06 13.51 -16.90
CA SER A 36 7.29 13.43 -18.36
C SER A 36 6.25 12.59 -19.10
N GLY A 37 5.30 11.95 -18.39
CA GLY A 37 4.28 11.09 -18.99
C GLY A 37 4.79 9.73 -19.45
N THR A 38 5.94 9.31 -18.91
CA THR A 38 6.55 7.99 -19.11
C THR A 38 6.27 7.08 -17.92
N ALA A 39 6.77 5.84 -17.98
CA ALA A 39 6.72 4.93 -16.84
C ALA A 39 7.41 5.53 -15.60
N VAL A 40 6.89 5.15 -14.43
CA VAL A 40 7.50 5.44 -13.13
C VAL A 40 8.85 4.73 -13.03
N GLU A 41 9.84 5.42 -12.51
CA GLU A 41 11.16 4.86 -12.29
C GLU A 41 11.18 4.07 -10.97
N PHE A 42 11.27 2.75 -11.03
CA PHE A 42 11.21 1.92 -9.82
C PHE A 42 12.32 2.20 -8.82
N GLN A 43 13.49 2.61 -9.28
CA GLN A 43 14.55 3.01 -8.36
C GLN A 43 14.11 4.21 -7.49
N VAL A 44 13.33 5.14 -8.04
CA VAL A 44 12.78 6.27 -7.28
C VAL A 44 11.80 5.78 -6.23
N VAL A 45 10.88 4.86 -6.55
CA VAL A 45 9.90 4.37 -5.57
C VAL A 45 10.54 3.50 -4.48
N PHE A 46 11.58 2.73 -4.79
CA PHE A 46 12.34 1.98 -3.79
C PHE A 46 13.15 2.92 -2.88
N SER A 47 13.79 3.93 -3.47
CA SER A 47 14.51 4.95 -2.70
C SER A 47 13.58 5.80 -1.85
N LEU A 48 12.32 5.99 -2.22
CA LEU A 48 11.32 6.65 -1.37
C LEU A 48 11.12 5.90 -0.04
N PHE A 49 11.08 4.56 -0.05
CA PHE A 49 10.95 3.79 1.20
C PHE A 49 12.20 3.93 2.08
N SER A 50 13.39 3.98 1.48
CA SER A 50 14.61 4.27 2.24
C SER A 50 14.59 5.68 2.85
N GLU A 51 14.15 6.69 2.09
CA GLU A 51 14.01 8.06 2.59
C GLU A 51 13.01 8.13 3.75
N LEU A 52 11.87 7.44 3.64
CA LEU A 52 10.86 7.39 4.69
C LEU A 52 11.40 6.79 5.99
N VAL A 53 12.10 5.66 5.92
CA VAL A 53 12.74 5.03 7.08
C VAL A 53 13.85 5.91 7.67
N GLU A 54 14.58 6.66 6.85
CA GLU A 54 15.62 7.57 7.34
C GLU A 54 15.04 8.78 8.08
N LYS A 55 13.91 9.33 7.61
CA LYS A 55 13.35 10.59 8.11
C LYS A 55 12.25 10.44 9.15
N LEU A 56 11.62 9.27 9.25
CA LEU A 56 10.46 9.04 10.10
C LEU A 56 10.65 7.78 10.95
N PRO A 57 9.93 7.65 12.09
CA PRO A 57 9.94 6.45 12.91
C PRO A 57 9.13 5.33 12.24
N LEU A 58 9.70 4.79 11.16
CA LEU A 58 9.13 3.73 10.35
C LEU A 58 10.14 2.58 10.23
N SER A 59 9.65 1.36 10.35
CA SER A 59 10.42 0.13 10.17
C SER A 59 9.95 -0.63 8.93
N ILE A 60 10.85 -1.37 8.29
CA ILE A 60 10.49 -2.27 7.18
C ILE A 60 9.75 -3.48 7.76
N GLU A 61 8.47 -3.64 7.42
CA GLU A 61 7.66 -4.78 7.85
C GLU A 61 7.73 -5.94 6.86
N LYS A 62 7.78 -5.65 5.55
CA LYS A 62 7.91 -6.68 4.50
C LYS A 62 8.79 -6.24 3.34
N THR A 63 9.42 -7.23 2.73
CA THR A 63 10.18 -7.10 1.48
C THR A 63 9.61 -8.00 0.39
N ASP A 64 9.89 -7.66 -0.87
CA ASP A 64 9.64 -8.54 -2.01
C ASP A 64 10.67 -9.67 -2.11
N ASN A 65 10.51 -10.53 -3.12
CA ASN A 65 11.41 -11.66 -3.42
C ASN A 65 12.84 -11.23 -3.80
N ASN A 66 13.06 -9.95 -4.11
CA ASN A 66 14.36 -9.37 -4.45
C ASN A 66 15.00 -8.62 -3.26
N GLY A 67 14.33 -8.59 -2.10
CA GLY A 67 14.80 -7.88 -0.91
C GLY A 67 14.47 -6.39 -0.89
N GLN A 68 13.64 -5.88 -1.81
CA GLN A 68 13.19 -4.49 -1.78
C GLN A 68 12.09 -4.31 -0.75
N ALA A 69 12.12 -3.22 0.01
CA ALA A 69 11.04 -2.89 0.94
C ALA A 69 9.74 -2.63 0.17
N ILE A 70 8.65 -3.26 0.61
CA ILE A 70 7.32 -3.11 -0.01
C ILE A 70 6.23 -2.72 0.98
N GLN A 71 6.53 -2.79 2.28
CA GLN A 71 5.62 -2.39 3.34
C GLN A 71 6.44 -1.87 4.51
N LEU A 72 6.14 -0.65 4.93
CA LEU A 72 6.63 -0.03 6.15
C LEU A 72 5.54 -0.05 7.21
N VAL A 73 5.94 -0.10 8.47
CA VAL A 73 5.06 0.05 9.63
C VAL A 73 5.61 1.17 10.52
N SER A 74 4.73 1.97 11.11
CA SER A 74 5.15 2.98 12.08
C SER A 74 5.59 2.34 13.39
N ASP A 75 6.64 2.90 13.99
CA ASP A 75 7.09 2.49 15.32
C ASP A 75 6.24 3.14 16.43
N GLU A 76 5.46 4.17 16.09
CA GLU A 76 4.64 4.93 17.02
C GLU A 76 3.17 4.47 17.07
N ASN A 77 2.69 3.86 15.99
CA ASN A 77 1.32 3.37 15.83
C ASN A 77 1.27 2.28 14.75
N GLU A 78 0.11 1.66 14.49
CA GLU A 78 0.00 0.58 13.49
C GLU A 78 -0.21 1.06 12.04
N ASP A 79 0.12 2.33 11.72
CA ASP A 79 0.06 2.84 10.35
C ASP A 79 1.03 2.06 9.45
N ARG A 80 0.56 1.77 8.24
CA ARG A 80 1.36 1.10 7.22
C ARG A 80 1.38 1.92 5.94
N ILE A 81 2.54 1.94 5.31
CA ILE A 81 2.74 2.51 3.98
C ILE A 81 3.28 1.39 3.10
N LEU A 82 2.57 1.04 2.03
CA LEU A 82 2.88 -0.14 1.22
C LEU A 82 2.60 0.07 -0.26
N PHE A 83 3.16 -0.82 -1.08
CA PHE A 83 2.76 -0.93 -2.47
C PHE A 83 1.55 -1.87 -2.60
N GLU A 84 0.63 -1.47 -3.48
CA GLU A 84 -0.51 -2.28 -3.90
C GLU A 84 -0.06 -3.39 -4.88
N VAL A 85 -0.93 -3.81 -5.82
CA VAL A 85 -0.57 -4.81 -6.84
C VAL A 85 0.74 -4.46 -7.57
N GLY A 86 0.98 -3.19 -7.92
CA GLY A 86 2.17 -2.72 -8.60
C GLY A 86 2.98 -1.71 -7.78
N TYR A 87 4.27 -1.56 -8.11
CA TYR A 87 5.17 -0.60 -7.44
C TYR A 87 4.87 0.88 -7.73
N ASN A 88 3.83 1.14 -8.52
CA ASN A 88 3.43 2.48 -8.98
C ASN A 88 2.24 3.05 -8.21
N THR A 89 1.66 2.29 -7.27
CA THR A 89 0.57 2.74 -6.40
C THR A 89 1.00 2.59 -4.97
N LEU A 90 0.97 3.70 -4.23
CA LEU A 90 1.28 3.75 -2.81
C LEU A 90 -0.03 3.76 -2.01
N GLU A 91 -0.14 2.84 -1.06
CA GLU A 91 -1.24 2.74 -0.12
C GLU A 91 -0.80 3.25 1.26
N PHE A 92 -1.72 3.95 1.93
CA PHE A 92 -1.64 4.27 3.34
C PHE A 92 -2.77 3.55 4.07
N ALA A 93 -2.44 2.58 4.90
CA ALA A 93 -3.39 1.90 5.78
C ALA A 93 -3.18 2.40 7.21
N PHE A 94 -4.06 3.30 7.66
CA PHE A 94 -3.91 3.93 8.97
C PHE A 94 -4.46 3.05 10.09
N ASP A 95 -3.76 3.02 11.23
CA ASP A 95 -4.29 2.55 12.50
C ASP A 95 -5.58 3.31 12.82
N LYS A 96 -6.47 2.64 13.54
CA LYS A 96 -7.76 3.18 13.95
C LYS A 96 -7.57 4.52 14.68
N ALA A 97 -8.42 5.48 14.34
CA ALA A 97 -8.42 6.81 14.95
C ALA A 97 -9.76 7.11 15.61
N LEU A 98 -9.78 8.02 16.58
CA LEU A 98 -11.04 8.53 17.15
C LEU A 98 -11.69 9.56 16.23
N THR A 99 -10.88 10.27 15.44
CA THR A 99 -11.35 11.32 14.54
C THR A 99 -10.61 11.27 13.20
N ILE A 100 -11.28 11.72 12.13
CA ILE A 100 -10.66 11.87 10.81
C ILE A 100 -9.47 12.85 10.88
N SER A 101 -9.54 13.86 11.74
CA SER A 101 -8.46 14.84 11.94
C SER A 101 -7.16 14.24 12.47
N GLU A 102 -7.21 13.13 13.20
CA GLU A 102 -5.99 12.40 13.62
C GLU A 102 -5.32 11.74 12.42
N VAL A 103 -6.11 11.13 11.53
CA VAL A 103 -5.60 10.55 10.29
C VAL A 103 -5.02 11.65 9.39
N ASP A 104 -5.72 12.77 9.21
CA ASP A 104 -5.25 13.90 8.40
C ASP A 104 -3.90 14.43 8.89
N LYS A 105 -3.67 14.55 10.20
CA LYS A 105 -2.37 14.96 10.75
C LYS A 105 -1.25 13.98 10.41
N ARG A 106 -1.50 12.67 10.56
CA ARG A 106 -0.50 11.62 10.26
C ARG A 106 -0.20 11.57 8.77
N PHE A 107 -1.24 11.60 7.92
CA PHE A 107 -1.10 11.67 6.47
C PHE A 107 -0.27 12.88 6.04
N ASN A 108 -0.58 14.07 6.56
CA ASN A 108 0.19 15.27 6.26
C ASN A 108 1.65 15.15 6.69
N CYS A 109 1.95 14.52 7.83
CA CYS A 109 3.32 14.24 8.26
C CYS A 109 4.07 13.42 7.19
N TYR A 110 3.49 12.32 6.72
CA TYR A 110 4.09 11.51 5.66
C TYR A 110 4.28 12.29 4.36
N MET A 111 3.27 13.08 3.96
CA MET A 111 3.31 13.88 2.74
C MET A 111 4.38 14.97 2.74
N THR A 112 4.81 15.47 3.91
CA THR A 112 5.94 16.43 3.98
C THR A 112 7.27 15.83 3.54
N ILE A 113 7.41 14.50 3.56
CA ILE A 113 8.61 13.79 3.09
C ILE A 113 8.39 13.27 1.66
N ILE A 114 7.25 12.61 1.43
CA ILE A 114 6.95 11.92 0.17
C ILE A 114 6.92 12.87 -1.02
N GLN A 115 6.15 13.96 -0.92
CA GLN A 115 5.93 14.80 -2.09
C GLN A 115 7.20 15.57 -2.49
N PRO A 116 7.99 16.16 -1.57
CA PRO A 116 9.28 16.76 -1.95
C PRO A 116 10.26 15.76 -2.56
N PHE A 117 10.37 14.55 -2.00
CA PHE A 117 11.24 13.50 -2.54
C PHE A 117 10.84 13.10 -3.97
N LEU A 118 9.55 12.85 -4.21
CA LEU A 118 9.09 12.51 -5.55
C LEU A 118 9.31 13.67 -6.52
N SER A 119 9.03 14.90 -6.09
CA SER A 119 9.19 16.09 -6.93
C SER A 119 10.64 16.31 -7.35
N SER A 120 11.61 16.09 -6.46
CA SER A 120 13.04 16.20 -6.81
C SER A 120 13.50 15.16 -7.82
N HIS A 121 12.76 14.06 -7.95
CA HIS A 121 12.98 13.00 -8.92
C HIS A 121 12.04 13.09 -10.13
N HIS A 122 11.36 14.22 -10.36
CA HIS A 122 10.42 14.41 -11.47
C HIS A 122 9.20 13.46 -11.43
N HIS A 123 8.78 13.07 -10.22
CA HIS A 123 7.59 12.26 -9.97
C HIS A 123 6.57 13.01 -9.10
N LEU A 124 5.34 12.52 -9.07
CA LEU A 124 4.24 13.09 -8.29
C LEU A 124 3.36 11.97 -7.73
N LEU A 125 3.02 12.05 -6.45
CA LEU A 125 1.92 11.25 -5.89
C LEU A 125 0.61 11.96 -6.20
N THR A 126 -0.26 11.34 -6.99
CA THR A 126 -1.46 11.99 -7.51
C THR A 126 -2.70 11.60 -6.70
N GLY A 127 -3.63 12.54 -6.51
CA GLY A 127 -4.97 12.27 -5.96
C GLY A 127 -5.96 11.70 -6.97
N MET A 128 -5.48 11.11 -8.07
CA MET A 128 -6.33 10.56 -9.13
C MET A 128 -6.65 9.09 -8.83
N GLY A 129 -7.88 8.66 -9.13
CA GLY A 129 -8.26 7.25 -8.95
C GLY A 129 -7.57 6.28 -9.92
N VAL A 130 -6.98 6.78 -11.02
CA VAL A 130 -6.24 5.98 -12.00
C VAL A 130 -5.02 6.78 -12.46
N ASN A 131 -3.90 6.08 -12.68
CA ASN A 131 -2.72 6.68 -13.28
C ASN A 131 -3.04 7.20 -14.70
N PRO A 132 -2.90 8.51 -15.00
CA PRO A 132 -3.21 9.06 -16.32
C PRO A 132 -2.34 8.50 -17.47
N PHE A 133 -1.21 7.87 -17.14
CA PHE A 133 -0.27 7.25 -18.09
C PHE A 133 -0.20 5.72 -17.93
N TRP A 134 -1.26 5.10 -17.40
CA TRP A 134 -1.28 3.66 -17.10
C TRP A 134 -0.84 2.79 -18.28
N ASP A 135 -1.22 3.17 -19.50
CA ASP A 135 -0.96 2.44 -20.75
C ASP A 135 0.54 2.39 -21.11
N LYS A 136 1.30 3.37 -20.64
CA LYS A 136 2.74 3.50 -20.85
C LYS A 136 3.57 3.06 -19.65
N ASN A 137 2.91 2.83 -18.52
CA ASN A 137 3.59 2.56 -17.27
C ASN A 137 4.11 1.12 -17.20
N ASP A 138 5.12 0.91 -16.35
CA ASP A 138 5.50 -0.43 -15.93
C ASP A 138 4.51 -0.91 -14.87
N ASN A 139 3.56 -1.74 -15.29
CA ASN A 139 2.50 -2.28 -14.43
C ASN A 139 2.81 -3.70 -13.95
N ARG A 140 4.08 -4.13 -13.98
CA ARG A 140 4.43 -5.45 -13.42
C ARG A 140 4.05 -5.49 -11.93
N PRO A 141 3.54 -6.63 -11.45
CA PRO A 141 3.17 -6.75 -10.05
C PRO A 141 4.39 -6.67 -9.15
N VAL A 142 4.17 -6.32 -7.89
CA VAL A 142 5.15 -6.51 -6.83
C VAL A 142 5.58 -7.98 -6.79
N ALA A 143 6.89 -8.23 -6.77
CA ALA A 143 7.49 -9.55 -6.81
C ALA A 143 7.23 -10.33 -5.52
N SER A 144 6.01 -10.83 -5.35
CA SER A 144 5.56 -11.60 -4.19
C SER A 144 4.70 -12.78 -4.63
N GLN A 145 4.72 -13.84 -3.83
CA GLN A 145 3.93 -15.05 -4.10
C GLN A 145 2.42 -14.76 -4.27
N ARG A 146 1.90 -13.78 -3.52
CA ARG A 146 0.49 -13.37 -3.61
C ARG A 146 0.14 -12.87 -5.00
N TYR A 147 0.93 -11.94 -5.53
CA TYR A 147 0.64 -11.35 -6.84
C TYR A 147 1.06 -12.27 -8.00
N GLU A 148 2.09 -13.11 -7.82
CA GLU A 148 2.42 -14.17 -8.78
C GLU A 148 1.23 -15.13 -8.96
N MET A 149 0.63 -15.60 -7.86
CA MET A 149 -0.55 -16.46 -7.89
C MET A 149 -1.74 -15.75 -8.54
N LEU A 150 -2.00 -14.49 -8.18
CA LEU A 150 -3.10 -13.70 -8.75
C LEU A 150 -2.96 -13.56 -10.27
N MET A 151 -1.77 -13.18 -10.75
CA MET A 151 -1.53 -13.02 -12.19
C MET A 151 -1.62 -14.34 -12.95
N ALA A 152 -1.13 -15.45 -12.37
CA ALA A 152 -1.30 -16.77 -12.96
C ALA A 152 -2.77 -17.15 -13.11
N TYR A 153 -3.59 -16.89 -12.08
CA TYR A 153 -5.02 -17.16 -12.11
C TYR A 153 -5.76 -16.32 -13.15
N LEU A 154 -5.49 -15.01 -13.22
CA LEU A 154 -6.10 -14.12 -14.21
C LEU A 154 -5.78 -14.57 -15.65
N LYS A 155 -4.55 -15.01 -15.89
CA LYS A 155 -4.12 -15.50 -17.19
C LYS A 155 -4.87 -16.76 -17.64
N MET A 156 -5.30 -17.62 -16.72
CA MET A 156 -6.15 -18.78 -17.04
C MET A 156 -7.53 -18.36 -17.55
N GLY A 157 -8.08 -17.25 -17.03
CA GLY A 157 -9.36 -16.71 -17.46
C GLY A 157 -9.31 -16.12 -18.88
N ASP A 158 -8.19 -15.49 -19.25
CA ASP A 158 -7.99 -14.89 -20.57
C ASP A 158 -7.77 -15.92 -21.69
N SER A 159 -7.24 -17.10 -21.36
CA SER A 159 -6.99 -18.16 -22.35
C SER A 159 -8.25 -18.94 -22.79
N GLY A 160 -9.42 -18.67 -22.20
CA GLY A 160 -10.66 -19.38 -22.52
C GLY A 160 -10.64 -20.88 -22.22
N GLU A 161 -9.65 -21.35 -21.47
CA GLU A 161 -9.54 -22.73 -20.98
C GLU A 161 -10.30 -22.86 -19.67
N THR A 162 -11.64 -22.88 -19.77
CA THR A 162 -12.54 -23.39 -18.73
C THR A 162 -12.97 -24.81 -19.04
#